data_AF-A0A8A1UWR8-F1
#
_entry.id   AF-A0A8A1UWR8-F1
#
_cell.length_a   1.000
_cell.length_b   1.000
_cell.length_c   1.000
_cell.angle_alpha   90.00
_cell.angle_beta   90.00
_cell.angle_gamma   90.00
#
_symmetry.space_group_name_H-M   'P 1'
#
loop_
_entity.id
_entity.type
_entity.pdbx_description
1 polymer ?
#
loop_
_entity_poly.entity_id
_entity_poly.type
_entity_poly.pdbx_seq_one_letter_code
_entity_poly.pdbx_strand_id
1 'polypeptide(L)'
;MQSITRLMSRATVLATAFGAAITLASGPAAASVSTKGWSPQCDWGKACIRLASDAGRWWNMNNCGYNPINDRYSWGKAHGNSFTVTYVNGTWDRVEAWTERPLDGNNTVIKVDVHC
;
A
#
# COMPACT_ATOMS: atom_id res chain seq x y z
N MET A 1 -39.32 36.94 46.27
CA MET A 1 -38.77 36.21 47.43
C MET A 1 -38.16 34.92 46.94
N GLN A 2 -36.95 34.63 47.41
CA GLN A 2 -36.07 33.53 47.02
C GLN A 2 -36.64 32.15 47.38
N SER A 3 -36.25 31.13 46.62
CA SER A 3 -35.61 29.95 47.21
C SER A 3 -34.90 29.12 46.14
N ILE A 4 -33.57 29.20 46.20
CA ILE A 4 -32.61 28.29 45.54
C ILE A 4 -32.49 27.07 46.44
N THR A 5 -32.64 25.86 45.90
CA THR A 5 -32.39 24.61 46.65
C THR A 5 -31.45 23.68 45.89
N ARG A 6 -30.17 23.79 46.27
CA ARG A 6 -29.17 22.74 46.55
C ARG A 6 -29.06 21.51 45.60
N LEU A 7 -28.01 21.58 44.77
CA LEU A 7 -26.96 20.56 44.53
C LEU A 7 -26.92 19.34 45.48
N MET A 8 -26.95 18.10 44.93
CA MET A 8 -25.80 17.16 44.84
C MET A 8 -26.17 15.67 44.64
N SER A 9 -25.30 15.00 43.86
CA SER A 9 -24.90 13.59 43.94
C SER A 9 -25.65 12.48 43.15
N ARG A 10 -25.03 12.16 42.00
CA ARG A 10 -24.59 10.82 41.54
C ARG A 10 -25.59 9.66 41.56
N ALA A 11 -25.99 9.24 40.36
CA ALA A 11 -26.13 7.82 40.03
C ALA A 11 -25.69 7.58 38.57
N THR A 12 -24.50 7.04 38.41
CA THR A 12 -24.01 6.42 37.19
C THR A 12 -24.89 5.21 36.88
N VAL A 13 -25.73 5.31 35.85
CA VAL A 13 -26.33 4.13 35.22
C VAL A 13 -25.64 3.97 33.87
N LEU A 14 -24.69 3.06 33.83
CA LEU A 14 -24.05 2.59 32.60
C LEU A 14 -25.10 1.75 31.86
N ALA A 15 -25.95 2.41 31.06
CA ALA A 15 -26.86 1.71 30.17
C ALA A 15 -26.07 1.16 28.98
N THR A 16 -25.87 -0.15 28.99
CA THR A 16 -25.39 -0.95 27.88
C THR A 16 -26.40 -0.90 26.73
N ALA A 17 -26.29 0.11 25.87
CA ALA A 17 -26.96 0.11 24.58
C ALA A 17 -26.06 -0.61 23.57
N PHE A 18 -26.42 -1.85 23.24
CA PHE A 18 -25.91 -2.58 22.08
C PHE A 18 -26.33 -1.84 20.80
N GLY A 19 -25.55 -0.83 20.42
CA GLY A 19 -25.62 -0.20 19.11
C GLY A 19 -24.67 -0.92 18.17
N ALA A 20 -25.20 -1.84 17.36
CA ALA A 20 -24.49 -2.41 16.23
C ALA A 20 -24.26 -1.32 15.17
N ALA A 21 -23.22 -0.51 15.35
CA ALA A 21 -22.68 0.32 14.29
C ALA A 21 -21.65 -0.53 13.54
N ILE A 22 -22.09 -1.18 12.45
CA ILE A 22 -21.19 -1.71 11.42
C ILE A 22 -20.64 -0.48 10.69
N THR A 23 -19.62 0.16 11.26
CA THR A 23 -18.75 1.03 10.48
C THR A 23 -17.79 0.11 9.75
N LEU A 24 -18.11 -0.13 8.47
CA LEU A 24 -17.16 -0.62 7.48
C LEU A 24 -15.94 0.29 7.53
N ALA A 25 -14.94 -0.12 8.31
CA ALA A 25 -13.61 0.46 8.26
C ALA A 25 -12.99 0.04 6.93
N SER A 26 -13.40 0.70 5.84
CA SER A 26 -12.58 0.80 4.64
C SER A 26 -11.42 1.75 4.96
N GLY A 27 -10.57 1.34 5.90
CA GLY A 27 -9.20 1.84 5.93
C GLY A 27 -8.50 1.33 4.66
N PRO A 28 -7.62 2.11 4.02
CA PRO A 28 -6.79 1.57 2.97
C PRO A 28 -6.09 0.35 3.57
N ALA A 29 -6.29 -0.81 2.95
CA ALA A 29 -5.53 -2.00 3.31
C ALA A 29 -4.06 -1.59 3.25
N ALA A 30 -3.45 -1.41 4.41
CA ALA A 30 -2.04 -1.12 4.52
C ALA A 30 -1.35 -2.28 3.83
N ALA A 31 -0.78 -2.00 2.66
CA ALA A 31 0.09 -2.90 1.95
C ALA A 31 1.00 -3.54 2.99
N SER A 32 0.89 -4.85 3.16
CA SER A 32 1.88 -5.59 3.92
C SER A 32 3.18 -5.39 3.16
N VAL A 33 4.01 -4.45 3.62
CA VAL A 33 5.31 -4.15 3.04
C VAL A 33 6.12 -5.44 3.17
N SER A 34 6.21 -6.17 2.07
CA SER A 34 6.81 -7.51 1.98
C SER A 34 8.16 -7.53 2.71
N THR A 35 8.31 -8.47 3.65
CA THR A 35 9.39 -8.59 4.65
C THR A 35 10.80 -8.90 4.10
N LYS A 36 10.98 -8.80 2.77
CA LYS A 36 12.28 -8.79 2.08
C LYS A 36 12.24 -7.68 1.03
N GLY A 37 12.28 -6.45 1.50
CA GLY A 37 11.91 -5.25 0.74
C GLY A 37 12.94 -4.78 -0.28
N TRP A 38 14.23 -4.67 0.06
CA TRP A 38 15.22 -4.06 -0.82
C TRP A 38 16.46 -4.92 -0.97
N SER A 39 16.88 -5.17 -2.21
CA SER A 39 18.08 -5.96 -2.55
C SER A 39 18.96 -5.16 -3.53
N PRO A 40 20.29 -5.35 -3.55
CA PRO A 40 21.15 -4.77 -4.59
C PRO A 40 20.85 -5.34 -5.98
N GLN A 41 20.11 -6.44 -6.08
CA GLN A 41 19.78 -7.12 -7.32
C GLN A 41 18.32 -7.57 -7.36
N CYS A 42 17.81 -7.73 -8.59
CA CYS A 42 16.52 -8.37 -8.82
C CYS A 42 16.66 -9.89 -8.69
N ASP A 43 16.07 -10.47 -7.64
CA ASP A 43 16.17 -11.90 -7.39
C ASP A 43 15.47 -12.73 -8.48
N TRP A 44 15.96 -13.96 -8.72
CA TRP A 44 15.33 -14.89 -9.66
C TRP A 44 13.91 -15.26 -9.24
N GLY A 45 13.01 -15.32 -10.22
CA GLY A 45 11.59 -15.59 -10.03
C GLY A 45 10.78 -14.41 -9.50
N LYS A 46 11.30 -13.17 -9.54
CA LYS A 46 10.65 -12.00 -8.91
C LYS A 46 10.36 -10.87 -9.88
N ALA A 47 9.36 -10.08 -9.52
CA ALA A 47 9.10 -8.76 -10.10
C ALA A 47 9.84 -7.70 -9.28
N CYS A 48 10.61 -6.87 -9.96
CA CYS A 48 11.51 -5.92 -9.32
C CYS A 48 11.32 -4.51 -9.88
N ILE A 49 11.33 -3.52 -8.99
CA ILE A 49 11.27 -2.11 -9.37
C ILE A 49 12.37 -1.33 -8.67
N ARG A 50 12.90 -0.30 -9.34
CA ARG A 50 14.00 0.52 -8.82
C ARG A 50 13.51 1.93 -8.54
N LEU A 51 13.84 2.48 -7.37
CA LEU A 51 13.46 3.85 -7.03
C LEU A 51 13.97 4.84 -8.06
N ALA A 52 13.21 5.90 -8.28
CA ALA A 52 13.70 7.06 -9.02
C ALA A 52 14.76 7.82 -8.20
N SER A 53 14.59 7.90 -6.89
CA SER A 53 15.47 8.60 -5.95
C SER A 53 16.75 7.84 -5.60
N ASP A 54 16.76 6.51 -5.77
CA ASP A 54 17.89 5.64 -5.42
C ASP A 54 18.10 4.58 -6.51
N ALA A 55 19.15 4.76 -7.31
CA ALA A 55 19.46 3.86 -8.43
C ALA A 55 20.21 2.59 -8.02
N GLY A 56 20.53 2.42 -6.72
CA GLY A 56 21.36 1.33 -6.21
C GLY A 56 20.58 0.13 -5.68
N ARG A 57 19.27 0.26 -5.45
CA ARG A 57 18.47 -0.79 -4.80
C ARG A 57 17.21 -1.13 -5.58
N TRP A 58 16.95 -2.43 -5.69
CA TRP A 58 15.77 -3.02 -6.28
C TRP A 58 14.80 -3.47 -5.20
N TRP A 59 13.53 -3.16 -5.38
CA TRP A 59 12.44 -3.67 -4.57
C TRP A 59 11.97 -5.00 -5.14
N ASN A 60 12.21 -6.10 -4.44
CA ASN A 60 11.81 -7.44 -4.87
C ASN A 60 10.43 -7.76 -4.31
N MET A 61 9.43 -7.81 -5.18
CA MET A 61 8.07 -8.15 -4.79
C MET A 61 7.98 -9.65 -4.53
N ASN A 62 7.70 -10.02 -3.28
CA ASN A 62 7.59 -11.43 -2.90
C ASN A 62 6.19 -12.00 -3.10
N ASN A 63 5.17 -11.14 -3.19
CA ASN A 63 3.79 -11.57 -3.30
C ASN A 63 3.25 -11.41 -4.73
N CYS A 64 2.50 -12.42 -5.16
CA CYS A 64 1.75 -12.42 -6.40
C CYS A 64 0.51 -11.53 -6.29
N GLY A 65 0.04 -11.03 -7.42
CA GLY A 65 -1.11 -10.14 -7.52
C GLY A 65 -0.83 -8.74 -7.00
N TYR A 66 -1.81 -8.19 -6.28
CA TYR A 66 -1.85 -6.78 -5.94
C TYR A 66 -0.85 -6.40 -4.84
N ASN A 67 0.11 -5.53 -5.20
CA ASN A 67 1.06 -4.91 -4.29
C ASN A 67 0.78 -3.39 -4.27
N PRO A 68 0.20 -2.83 -3.20
CA PRO A 68 0.00 -1.39 -3.09
C PRO A 68 1.33 -0.71 -2.79
N ILE A 69 1.66 0.29 -3.58
CA ILE A 69 2.93 1.02 -3.50
C ILE A 69 2.60 2.49 -3.74
N ASN A 70 3.29 3.42 -3.10
CA ASN A 70 3.09 4.86 -3.28
C ASN A 70 4.44 5.58 -3.33
N ASP A 71 5.14 5.42 -4.44
CA ASP A 71 6.45 6.04 -4.67
C ASP A 71 6.76 6.14 -6.17
N ARG A 72 7.89 6.75 -6.52
CA ARG A 72 8.37 6.91 -7.91
C ARG A 72 9.45 5.90 -8.23
N TYR A 73 9.32 5.26 -9.39
CA TYR A 73 10.23 4.20 -9.83
C TYR A 73 10.73 4.47 -11.24
N SER A 74 12.04 4.36 -11.44
CA SER A 74 12.70 4.65 -12.72
C SER A 74 12.78 3.45 -13.65
N TRP A 75 12.78 2.24 -13.07
CA TRP A 75 13.04 1.01 -13.83
C TRP A 75 12.23 -0.15 -13.28
N GLY A 76 11.81 -1.03 -14.18
CA GLY A 76 11.15 -2.30 -13.87
C GLY A 76 11.92 -3.44 -14.52
N LYS A 77 12.10 -4.53 -13.77
CA LYS A 77 12.73 -5.76 -14.23
C LYS A 77 11.92 -6.96 -13.77
N ALA A 78 11.46 -7.76 -14.71
CA ALA A 78 10.72 -8.99 -14.46
C ALA A 78 11.67 -10.16 -14.64
N HIS A 79 12.18 -10.70 -13.55
CA HIS A 79 13.13 -11.80 -13.59
C HIS A 79 12.43 -13.14 -13.35
N GLY A 80 11.31 -13.36 -14.04
CA GLY A 80 10.46 -14.56 -13.94
C GLY A 80 8.99 -14.22 -14.14
N ASN A 81 8.40 -13.48 -13.19
CA ASN A 81 6.99 -13.09 -13.25
C ASN A 81 6.83 -11.74 -13.96
N SER A 82 5.91 -11.67 -14.93
CA SER A 82 5.54 -10.40 -15.52
C SER A 82 4.77 -9.56 -14.50
N PHE A 83 4.74 -8.24 -14.67
CA PHE A 83 3.99 -7.36 -13.78
C PHE A 83 3.51 -6.11 -14.49
N THR A 84 2.45 -5.52 -13.94
CA THR A 84 1.87 -4.28 -14.43
C THR A 84 1.99 -3.22 -13.34
N VAL A 85 2.67 -2.13 -13.67
CA VAL A 85 2.79 -0.94 -12.83
C VAL A 85 1.68 0.01 -13.23
N THR A 86 0.91 0.53 -12.27
CA THR A 86 -0.10 1.56 -12.55
C THR A 86 0.25 2.82 -11.80
N TYR A 87 0.09 3.94 -12.50
CA TYR A 87 0.43 5.26 -12.01
C TYR A 87 -0.80 6.04 -11.58
N VAL A 88 -0.57 7.11 -10.81
CA VAL A 88 -1.64 7.97 -10.28
C VAL A 88 -2.43 8.70 -11.38
N ASN A 89 -1.80 8.99 -12.53
CA ASN A 89 -2.46 9.61 -13.68
C ASN A 89 -3.32 8.62 -14.51
N GLY A 90 -3.43 7.35 -14.09
CA GLY A 90 -4.21 6.33 -14.77
C GLY A 90 -3.48 5.61 -15.91
N THR A 91 -2.23 5.98 -16.23
CA THR A 91 -1.42 5.19 -17.15
C THR A 91 -0.91 3.93 -16.47
N TRP A 92 -0.49 2.96 -17.29
CA TRP A 92 0.12 1.73 -16.81
C TRP A 92 1.26 1.31 -17.73
N ASP A 93 2.25 0.68 -17.14
CA ASP A 93 3.36 0.05 -17.85
C ASP A 93 3.39 -1.43 -17.51
N ARG A 94 3.51 -2.26 -18.54
CA ARG A 94 3.67 -3.70 -18.39
C ARG A 94 5.11 -4.09 -18.68
N VAL A 95 5.66 -4.91 -17.78
CA VAL A 95 6.99 -5.51 -17.88
C VAL A 95 6.78 -7.02 -18.05
N GLU A 96 7.13 -7.54 -19.23
CA GLU A 96 6.97 -8.96 -19.56
C GLU A 96 8.01 -9.81 -18.85
N ALA A 97 7.70 -11.09 -18.65
CA ALA A 97 8.63 -12.04 -18.03
C ALA A 97 9.99 -12.04 -18.75
N TRP A 98 11.06 -12.04 -17.98
CA TRP A 98 12.46 -12.01 -18.46
C TRP A 98 12.86 -10.73 -19.20
N THR A 99 12.07 -9.65 -19.06
CA THR A 99 12.38 -8.35 -19.65
C THR A 99 12.65 -7.29 -18.59
N GLU A 100 13.34 -6.23 -19.01
CA GLU A 100 13.51 -5.02 -18.24
C GLU A 100 13.20 -3.81 -19.12
N ARG A 101 12.66 -2.75 -18.52
CA ARG A 101 12.38 -1.50 -19.22
C ARG A 101 12.37 -0.31 -18.28
N PRO A 102 12.66 0.89 -18.80
CA PRO A 102 12.41 2.12 -18.07
C PRO A 102 10.91 2.25 -17.79
N LEU A 103 10.61 2.80 -16.61
CA LEU A 103 9.28 3.17 -16.13
C LEU A 103 9.14 4.69 -16.15
N ASP A 104 7.91 5.19 -16.04
CA ASP A 104 7.65 6.61 -15.85
C ASP A 104 8.08 7.08 -14.45
N GLY A 105 9.38 7.41 -14.30
CA GLY A 105 9.98 7.84 -13.04
C GLY A 105 9.57 9.23 -12.54
N ASN A 106 8.83 10.00 -13.35
CA ASN A 106 8.26 11.29 -12.94
C ASN A 106 6.90 11.12 -12.26
N ASN A 107 6.33 9.93 -12.36
CA ASN A 107 4.96 9.66 -11.99
C ASN A 107 4.90 8.69 -10.82
N THR A 108 3.94 8.94 -9.93
CA THR A 108 3.81 8.13 -8.71
C THR A 108 3.11 6.83 -9.06
N VAL A 109 3.78 5.71 -8.79
CA VAL A 109 3.19 4.37 -8.86
C VAL A 109 2.25 4.22 -7.68
N ILE A 110 1.02 3.80 -7.95
CA ILE A 110 -0.03 3.57 -6.93
C ILE A 110 -0.29 2.08 -6.68
N LYS A 111 0.10 1.22 -7.64
CA LYS A 111 0.03 -0.23 -7.49
C LYS A 111 0.99 -0.93 -8.45
N VAL A 112 1.42 -2.10 -8.05
CA VAL A 112 2.03 -3.08 -8.94
C VAL A 112 1.29 -4.40 -8.82
N ASP A 113 0.88 -4.95 -9.96
CA ASP A 113 0.20 -6.23 -10.06
C ASP A 113 1.15 -7.26 -10.65
N VAL A 114 1.55 -8.25 -9.86
CA VAL A 114 2.52 -9.28 -10.27
C VAL A 114 1.77 -10.50 -10.78
N HIS A 115 1.99 -10.84 -12.05
CA HIS A 115 1.37 -11.98 -12.72
C HIS A 115 2.22 -13.23 -12.50
N CYS A 116 1.77 -14.02 -11.53
CA CYS A 116 2.09 -15.42 -11.33
C CYS A 116 0.78 -16.21 -11.46
#